data_AF-A0A651D5M3-F1
#
_entry.id   AF-A0A651D5M3-F1
#
_cell.length_a   1.000
_cell.length_b   1.000
_cell.length_c   1.000
_cell.angle_alpha   90.00
_cell.angle_beta   90.00
_cell.angle_gamma   90.00
#
_symmetry.space_group_name_H-M   'P 1'
#
loop_
_entity.id
_entity.type
_entity.pdbx_description
1 polymer ?
#
loop_
_entity_poly.entity_id
_entity_poly.type
_entity_poly.pdbx_seq_one_letter_code
_entity_poly.pdbx_strand_id
1 'polypeptide(L)'
;MNHSLKRYFERLCGAGAIVLPLSVLPLTAFAQQPLVQDLNTSNSSFYEQTQRQEASTGNLVLFNQVQEHQQEIQQLRGQIEELRHQLEQLRRQSQEQYLDIEDRLMSSGPSQIEQSTPAVEPAAAEEVVNAPSTRNVSEDAQADYQAAFAHVQARRFDEAIQAFEAFVSDHPDTSLTANGHYWLGELYAAEGELSAADEAFSRVIEEYSGSSKVPDALYKLGLVKARQGEAERSRELLEQVRDDYPQSSAAGLANDFLRQSAS
;
A
#
# COMPACT_ATOMS: atom_id res chain seq x y z
N MET A 1 -16.52 -59.93 18.72
CA MET A 1 -15.15 -60.31 18.31
C MET A 1 -14.25 -59.13 18.70
N ASN A 2 -13.52 -59.11 19.84
CA ASN A 2 -12.35 -59.90 20.26
C ASN A 2 -11.34 -60.04 19.10
N HIS A 3 -10.10 -59.52 19.11
CA HIS A 3 -9.05 -59.39 20.13
C HIS A 3 -8.22 -58.08 19.94
N SER A 4 -7.72 -57.36 20.97
CA SER A 4 -6.59 -57.69 21.89
C SER A 4 -5.25 -57.85 21.13
N LEU A 5 -4.19 -57.05 21.32
CA LEU A 5 -3.22 -57.00 22.44
C LEU A 5 -2.07 -56.08 21.95
N LYS A 6 -1.40 -55.20 22.73
CA LYS A 6 -0.48 -55.44 23.86
C LYS A 6 -0.24 -54.06 24.54
N ARG A 7 -0.55 -53.79 25.81
CA ARG A 7 0.25 -54.03 27.06
C ARG A 7 1.75 -53.71 26.87
N TYR A 8 2.37 -52.78 27.59
CA TYR A 8 2.77 -52.80 29.01
C TYR A 8 2.93 -51.33 29.50
N PHE A 9 2.24 -50.83 30.53
CA PHE A 9 2.52 -50.94 31.97
C PHE A 9 4.01 -50.83 32.34
N GLU A 10 4.40 -49.70 32.92
CA GLU A 10 4.99 -49.69 34.27
C GLU A 10 4.85 -48.32 34.94
N ARG A 11 4.12 -48.35 36.07
CA ARG A 11 4.20 -47.36 37.14
C ARG A 11 5.33 -47.79 38.06
N LEU A 12 6.17 -46.88 38.49
CA LEU A 12 6.89 -47.04 39.76
C LEU A 12 7.00 -45.68 40.47
N CYS A 13 6.20 -45.59 41.52
CA CYS A 13 6.34 -44.67 42.62
C CYS A 13 7.62 -45.03 43.38
N GLY A 14 8.47 -44.05 43.66
CA GLY A 14 9.61 -44.17 44.56
C GLY A 14 9.78 -42.86 45.30
N ALA A 15 9.30 -42.82 46.55
CA ALA A 15 9.45 -41.71 47.46
C ALA A 15 10.93 -41.48 47.82
N GLY A 16 11.36 -40.22 47.87
CA GLY A 16 12.69 -39.82 48.32
C GLY A 16 12.72 -38.35 48.67
N ALA A 17 12.11 -37.99 49.79
CA ALA A 17 12.27 -36.68 50.41
C ALA A 17 13.65 -36.61 51.10
N ILE A 18 14.52 -35.69 50.67
CA ILE A 18 15.63 -35.20 51.48
C ILE A 18 15.67 -33.67 51.38
N VAL A 19 15.89 -33.08 52.54
CA VAL A 19 15.55 -31.75 53.02
C VAL A 19 16.86 -30.96 53.22
N LEU A 20 16.93 -29.76 52.60
CA LEU A 20 17.66 -28.54 53.03
C LEU A 20 19.22 -28.55 53.09
N PRO A 21 19.92 -27.39 53.28
CA PRO A 21 19.47 -25.98 53.33
C PRO A 21 20.28 -24.96 52.49
N LEU A 22 19.65 -23.79 52.36
CA LEU A 22 20.17 -22.45 52.07
C LEU A 22 21.28 -22.03 53.07
N SER A 23 22.36 -21.38 52.61
CA SER A 23 23.28 -20.62 53.48
C SER A 23 23.83 -19.38 52.79
N VAL A 24 23.70 -18.24 53.47
CA VAL A 24 23.98 -16.86 53.04
C VAL A 24 25.36 -16.40 53.56
N LEU A 25 26.05 -15.61 52.72
CA LEU A 25 27.21 -14.68 52.84
C LEU A 25 27.91 -14.43 54.20
N PRO A 26 29.18 -13.97 54.16
CA PRO A 26 29.39 -12.54 54.46
C PRO A 26 30.42 -11.79 53.58
N LEU A 27 30.23 -10.47 53.53
CA LEU A 27 31.14 -9.42 53.06
C LEU A 27 32.24 -9.16 54.11
N THR A 28 33.50 -9.03 53.67
CA THR A 28 34.54 -8.27 54.40
C THR A 28 35.45 -7.55 53.41
N ALA A 29 35.54 -6.23 53.56
CA ALA A 29 36.49 -5.34 52.93
C ALA A 29 37.76 -5.20 53.79
N PHE A 30 38.94 -5.01 53.18
CA PHE A 30 40.00 -4.03 53.55
C PHE A 30 41.12 -4.05 52.49
N ALA A 31 41.73 -2.88 52.32
CA ALA A 31 42.57 -2.41 51.21
C ALA A 31 44.00 -2.99 51.13
N GLN A 32 44.63 -2.93 49.93
CA GLN A 32 45.92 -2.24 49.66
C GLN A 32 46.41 -2.39 48.19
N GLN A 33 46.54 -1.24 47.51
CA GLN A 33 47.45 -0.78 46.43
C GLN A 33 47.83 -1.67 45.22
N PRO A 34 47.84 -1.10 43.99
CA PRO A 34 48.89 -1.38 43.02
C PRO A 34 49.98 -0.30 43.05
N LEU A 35 51.24 -0.77 43.08
CA LEU A 35 52.46 -0.03 42.82
C LEU A 35 52.45 0.60 41.41
N VAL A 36 53.19 1.70 41.27
CA VAL A 36 53.43 2.44 40.02
C VAL A 36 54.30 1.63 39.05
N GLN A 37 54.02 1.84 37.77
CA GLN A 37 54.90 1.73 36.59
C GLN A 37 54.94 0.40 35.83
N ASP A 38 54.26 0.38 34.68
CA ASP A 38 55.02 0.30 33.43
C ASP A 38 54.32 1.10 32.32
N LEU A 39 55.08 2.02 31.71
CA LEU A 39 54.75 2.58 30.41
C LEU A 39 54.95 1.45 29.42
N ASN A 40 53.87 1.00 28.75
CA ASN A 40 53.84 0.53 27.35
C ASN A 40 52.73 -0.52 27.17
N THR A 41 51.48 -0.10 26.97
CA THR A 41 50.49 -0.83 26.14
C THR A 41 49.45 0.16 25.65
N SER A 42 49.86 1.03 24.73
CA SER A 42 48.96 1.46 23.67
C SER A 42 48.69 0.21 22.82
N ASN A 43 47.42 -0.21 22.70
CA ASN A 43 46.84 -1.08 21.64
C ASN A 43 45.82 -2.12 22.13
N SER A 44 44.85 -1.76 22.96
CA SER A 44 43.66 -2.62 23.12
C SER A 44 42.31 -1.91 23.29
N SER A 45 42.24 -0.57 23.30
CA SER A 45 40.97 0.14 23.47
C SER A 45 40.25 0.54 22.17
N PHE A 46 40.81 0.25 20.99
CA PHE A 46 40.21 0.65 19.71
C PHE A 46 39.11 -0.32 19.23
N TYR A 47 39.29 -1.62 19.44
CA TYR A 47 38.35 -2.65 18.97
C TYR A 47 37.10 -2.82 19.85
N GLU A 48 37.13 -2.33 21.09
CA GLU A 48 35.97 -2.35 22.00
C GLU A 48 35.08 -1.10 21.82
N GLN A 49 35.62 -0.02 21.26
CA GLN A 49 34.89 1.20 20.97
C GLN A 49 34.15 1.14 19.63
N THR A 50 34.68 0.43 18.62
CA THR A 50 34.02 0.27 17.31
C THR A 50 32.72 -0.53 17.38
N GLN A 51 32.61 -1.53 18.27
CA GLN A 51 31.34 -2.29 18.43
C GLN A 51 30.23 -1.52 19.15
N ARG A 52 30.57 -0.53 20.01
CA ARG A 52 29.55 0.35 20.62
C ARG A 52 29.14 1.48 19.69
N GLN A 53 30.03 1.90 18.79
CA GLN A 53 29.75 2.99 17.85
C GLN A 53 28.81 2.54 16.73
N GLU A 54 28.95 1.34 16.18
CA GLU A 54 28.06 0.81 15.13
C GLU A 54 26.60 0.63 15.60
N ALA A 55 26.39 0.11 16.81
CA ALA A 55 25.06 0.00 17.42
C ALA A 55 24.45 1.38 17.75
N SER A 56 25.29 2.39 18.07
CA SER A 56 24.83 3.76 18.32
C SER A 56 24.51 4.51 17.03
N THR A 57 25.26 4.28 15.95
CA THR A 57 25.06 4.91 14.65
C THR A 57 23.79 4.38 13.98
N GLY A 58 23.52 3.07 14.06
CA GLY A 58 22.26 2.49 13.59
C GLY A 58 21.04 3.02 14.34
N ASN A 59 21.14 3.16 15.67
CA ASN A 59 20.07 3.77 16.48
C ASN A 59 19.91 5.28 16.21
N LEU A 60 20.99 6.01 15.92
CA LEU A 60 20.92 7.44 15.57
C LEU A 60 20.29 7.65 14.19
N VAL A 61 20.61 6.78 13.22
CA VAL A 61 19.99 6.78 11.89
C VAL A 61 18.50 6.46 12.00
N LEU A 62 18.12 5.42 12.76
CA LEU A 62 16.73 5.08 13.00
C LEU A 62 15.97 6.21 13.73
N PHE A 63 16.62 6.87 14.69
CA PHE A 63 16.04 8.02 15.39
C PHE A 63 15.79 9.19 14.45
N ASN A 64 16.76 9.51 13.57
CA ASN A 64 16.60 10.57 12.57
C ASN A 64 15.47 10.24 11.57
N GLN A 65 15.38 8.98 11.13
CA GLN A 65 14.32 8.52 10.24
C GLN A 65 12.93 8.56 10.89
N VAL A 66 12.83 8.20 12.18
CA VAL A 66 11.58 8.34 12.94
C VAL A 66 11.18 9.81 13.12
N GLN A 67 12.15 10.73 13.29
CA GLN A 67 11.88 12.16 13.35
C GLN A 67 11.42 12.72 12.00
N GLU A 68 12.04 12.30 10.89
CA GLU A 68 11.67 12.68 9.53
C GLU A 68 10.25 12.20 9.20
N HIS A 69 9.94 10.93 9.47
CA HIS A 69 8.59 10.41 9.28
C HIS A 69 7.54 11.11 10.14
N GLN A 70 7.89 11.55 11.35
CA GLN A 70 6.97 12.34 12.17
C GLN A 70 6.71 13.74 11.60
N GLN A 71 7.70 14.36 10.96
CA GLN A 71 7.50 15.64 10.27
C GLN A 71 6.64 15.46 9.02
N GLU A 72 6.89 14.40 8.25
CA GLU A 72 6.10 14.08 7.07
C GLU A 72 4.64 13.80 7.42
N ILE A 73 4.37 13.05 8.50
CA ILE A 73 3.00 12.81 8.98
C ILE A 73 2.30 14.14 9.37
N GLN A 74 3.03 15.08 9.96
CA GLN A 74 2.46 16.40 10.29
C GLN A 74 2.16 17.21 9.03
N GLN A 75 3.05 17.17 8.04
CA GLN A 75 2.83 17.83 6.75
C GLN A 75 1.65 17.23 6.00
N LEU A 76 1.54 15.90 5.95
CA LEU A 76 0.41 15.20 5.33
C LEU A 76 -0.91 15.52 6.04
N ARG A 77 -0.92 15.61 7.37
CA ARG A 77 -2.13 16.06 8.12
C ARG A 77 -2.55 17.47 7.73
N GLY A 78 -1.59 18.39 7.62
CA GLY A 78 -1.86 19.76 7.14
C GLY A 78 -2.45 19.78 5.73
N GLN A 79 -1.88 18.99 4.81
CA GLN A 79 -2.41 18.88 3.44
C GLN A 79 -3.83 18.29 3.40
N ILE A 80 -4.13 17.31 4.27
CA ILE A 80 -5.49 16.75 4.39
C ILE A 80 -6.47 17.82 4.90
N GLU A 81 -6.09 18.60 5.89
CA GLU A 81 -6.92 19.69 6.42
C GLU A 81 -7.18 20.77 5.36
N GLU A 82 -6.16 21.14 4.59
CA GLU A 82 -6.28 22.08 3.48
C GLU A 82 -7.19 21.55 2.36
N LEU A 83 -7.00 20.30 1.93
CA LEU A 83 -7.85 19.66 0.93
C LEU A 83 -9.31 19.55 1.40
N ARG A 84 -9.54 19.23 2.67
CA ARG A 84 -10.90 19.21 3.25
C ARG A 84 -11.53 20.60 3.21
N HIS A 85 -10.77 21.64 3.53
CA HIS A 85 -11.26 23.02 3.46
C HIS A 85 -11.62 23.41 2.03
N GLN A 86 -10.77 23.10 1.06
CA GLN A 86 -11.02 23.36 -0.36
C GLN A 86 -12.28 22.62 -0.86
N LEU A 87 -12.46 21.35 -0.48
CA LEU A 87 -13.67 20.58 -0.80
C LEU A 87 -14.93 21.20 -0.19
N GLU A 88 -14.86 21.67 1.05
CA GLU A 88 -15.99 22.31 1.70
C GLU A 88 -16.33 23.66 1.04
N GLN A 89 -15.32 24.42 0.65
CA GLN A 89 -15.49 25.68 -0.07
C GLN A 89 -16.13 25.47 -1.46
N LEU A 90 -15.67 24.47 -2.22
CA LEU A 90 -16.26 24.10 -3.52
C LEU A 90 -17.72 23.65 -3.37
N ARG A 91 -18.03 22.86 -2.34
CA ARG A 91 -19.41 22.44 -2.07
C ARG A 91 -20.32 23.62 -1.76
N ARG A 92 -19.85 24.59 -0.97
CA ARG A 92 -20.61 25.81 -0.68
C ARG A 92 -20.87 26.62 -1.94
N GLN A 93 -19.82 26.83 -2.75
CA GLN A 93 -19.95 27.54 -4.03
C GLN A 93 -20.94 26.85 -4.97
N SER A 94 -20.89 25.52 -5.07
CA SER A 94 -21.84 24.75 -5.86
C SER A 94 -23.28 24.93 -5.35
N GLN A 95 -23.50 24.84 -4.03
CA GLN A 95 -24.83 25.04 -3.44
C GLN A 95 -25.37 26.45 -3.67
N GLU A 96 -24.54 27.49 -3.52
CA GLU A 96 -24.92 28.88 -3.82
C GLU A 96 -25.32 29.05 -5.29
N GLN A 97 -24.59 28.42 -6.21
CA GLN A 97 -24.91 28.44 -7.63
C GLN A 97 -26.24 27.72 -7.94
N TYR A 98 -26.53 26.60 -7.28
CA TYR A 98 -27.81 25.91 -7.41
C TYR A 98 -28.98 26.79 -6.96
N LEU A 99 -28.82 27.51 -5.86
CA LEU A 99 -29.85 28.42 -5.32
C LEU A 99 -30.08 29.63 -6.24
N ASP A 100 -29.02 30.21 -6.84
CA ASP A 100 -29.17 31.30 -7.83
C ASP A 100 -29.89 30.82 -9.10
N ILE A 101 -29.59 29.60 -9.58
CA ILE A 101 -30.28 29.01 -10.74
C ILE A 101 -31.75 28.78 -10.42
N GLU A 102 -32.06 28.27 -9.22
CA GLU A 102 -33.44 28.05 -8.78
C GLU A 102 -34.22 29.36 -8.64
N ASP A 103 -33.63 30.40 -8.03
CA ASP A 103 -34.25 31.72 -7.91
C ASP A 103 -34.49 32.36 -9.29
N ARG A 104 -33.54 32.23 -10.22
CA ARG A 104 -33.74 32.65 -11.62
C ARG A 104 -34.83 31.86 -12.30
N LEU A 105 -34.92 30.54 -12.11
CA LEU A 105 -35.95 29.70 -12.71
C LEU A 105 -37.34 29.97 -12.12
N MET A 106 -37.42 30.30 -10.82
CA MET A 106 -38.67 30.66 -10.16
C MET A 106 -39.11 32.10 -10.48
N SER A 107 -38.17 33.02 -10.69
CA SER A 107 -38.44 34.40 -11.14
C SER A 107 -38.71 34.51 -12.64
N SER A 108 -38.20 33.56 -13.45
CA SER A 108 -38.60 33.36 -14.84
C SER A 108 -39.75 32.35 -14.93
N GLY A 109 -40.98 32.83 -14.70
CA GLY A 109 -42.19 32.04 -14.96
C GLY A 109 -42.25 31.49 -16.40
N PRO A 110 -43.09 30.46 -16.67
CA PRO A 110 -43.03 29.64 -17.87
C PRO A 110 -43.26 30.50 -19.12
N SER A 111 -42.16 30.86 -19.79
CA SER A 111 -42.20 31.49 -21.11
C SER A 111 -41.88 30.42 -22.15
N GLN A 112 -42.96 29.83 -22.65
CA GLN A 112 -43.11 29.18 -23.96
C GLN A 112 -41.85 28.59 -24.59
N ILE A 113 -41.57 27.31 -24.30
CA ILE A 113 -40.94 26.44 -25.28
C ILE A 113 -42.07 25.98 -26.22
N GLU A 114 -42.48 26.86 -27.14
CA GLU A 114 -43.22 26.43 -28.32
C GLU A 114 -42.27 25.61 -29.21
N GLN A 115 -42.43 24.30 -29.13
CA GLN A 115 -42.70 23.46 -30.30
C GLN A 115 -41.85 23.73 -31.55
N SER A 116 -40.73 23.04 -31.64
CA SER A 116 -40.12 22.66 -32.93
C SER A 116 -39.50 21.27 -32.79
N THR A 117 -40.36 20.25 -32.76
CA THR A 117 -39.97 18.90 -33.15
C THR A 117 -40.02 18.83 -34.68
N PRO A 118 -38.92 18.56 -35.40
CA PRO A 118 -39.04 18.04 -36.75
C PRO A 118 -39.71 16.68 -36.66
N ALA A 119 -40.79 16.48 -37.42
CA ALA A 119 -41.45 15.20 -37.55
C ALA A 119 -40.46 14.15 -38.08
N VAL A 120 -40.25 13.07 -37.32
CA VAL A 120 -39.53 11.87 -37.78
C VAL A 120 -40.55 10.75 -37.95
N GLU A 121 -40.54 10.15 -39.14
CA GLU A 121 -41.36 9.00 -39.53
C GLU A 121 -41.24 7.81 -38.54
N PRO A 122 -42.34 7.08 -38.28
CA PRO A 122 -42.39 6.02 -37.25
C PRO A 122 -41.77 4.68 -37.68
N ALA A 123 -40.84 4.66 -38.65
CA ALA A 123 -40.32 3.42 -39.25
C ALA A 123 -38.89 3.04 -38.83
N ALA A 124 -38.29 3.72 -37.86
CA ALA A 124 -36.93 3.42 -37.36
C ALA A 124 -36.90 2.99 -35.88
N ALA A 125 -38.06 2.73 -35.25
CA ALA A 125 -38.16 2.50 -33.81
C ALA A 125 -38.03 1.03 -33.36
N GLU A 126 -37.85 0.07 -34.28
CA GLU A 126 -37.74 -1.35 -33.91
C GLU A 126 -36.32 -1.92 -33.97
N GLU A 127 -35.31 -1.12 -34.37
CA GLU A 127 -33.89 -1.54 -34.39
C GLU A 127 -33.01 -0.64 -33.51
N VAL A 128 -33.53 -0.23 -32.35
CA VAL A 128 -32.76 0.51 -31.32
C VAL A 128 -32.98 -0.01 -29.90
N VAL A 129 -33.73 -1.09 -29.73
CA VAL A 129 -33.99 -1.72 -28.43
C VAL A 129 -32.89 -2.69 -27.95
N ASN A 130 -31.78 -2.84 -28.69
CA ASN A 130 -30.71 -3.79 -28.32
C ASN A 130 -29.27 -3.26 -28.53
N ALA A 131 -29.07 -1.94 -28.49
CA ALA A 131 -27.73 -1.38 -28.35
C ALA A 131 -27.48 -1.06 -26.86
N PRO A 132 -26.44 -1.61 -26.20
CA PRO A 132 -26.10 -1.18 -24.85
C PRO A 132 -25.76 0.30 -24.92
N SER A 133 -26.57 1.10 -24.22
CA SER A 133 -26.33 2.53 -24.10
C SER A 133 -24.97 2.69 -23.40
N THR A 134 -23.99 3.28 -24.09
CA THR A 134 -22.63 3.53 -23.59
C THR A 134 -22.61 4.31 -22.27
N ARG A 135 -23.70 5.03 -21.96
CA ARG A 135 -23.90 5.71 -20.67
C ARG A 135 -24.10 4.73 -19.49
N ASN A 136 -24.77 3.60 -19.70
CA ASN A 136 -24.99 2.60 -18.64
C ASN A 136 -23.72 1.78 -18.38
N VAL A 137 -22.94 1.44 -19.43
CA VAL A 137 -21.68 0.68 -19.28
C VAL A 137 -20.69 1.39 -18.35
N SER A 138 -20.59 2.73 -18.44
CA SER A 138 -19.73 3.50 -17.55
C SER A 138 -20.25 3.59 -16.11
N GLU A 139 -21.57 3.57 -15.89
CA GLU A 139 -22.16 3.59 -14.55
C GLU A 139 -22.06 2.22 -13.87
N ASP A 140 -22.30 1.14 -14.62
CA ASP A 140 -22.15 -0.25 -14.16
C ASP A 140 -20.69 -0.54 -13.80
N ALA A 141 -19.73 -0.18 -14.67
CA ALA A 141 -18.30 -0.32 -14.38
C ALA A 141 -17.88 0.46 -13.12
N GLN A 142 -18.39 1.67 -12.95
CA GLN A 142 -18.10 2.50 -11.78
C GLN A 142 -18.70 1.91 -10.50
N ALA A 143 -19.86 1.26 -10.56
CA ALA A 143 -20.49 0.58 -9.43
C ALA A 143 -19.73 -0.70 -9.06
N ASP A 144 -19.38 -1.54 -10.03
CA ASP A 144 -18.66 -2.80 -9.83
C ASP A 144 -17.25 -2.55 -9.29
N TYR A 145 -16.55 -1.54 -9.82
CA TYR A 145 -15.27 -1.10 -9.29
C TYR A 145 -15.36 -0.67 -7.83
N GLN A 146 -16.40 0.08 -7.45
CA GLN A 146 -16.62 0.51 -6.06
C GLN A 146 -16.92 -0.68 -5.14
N ALA A 147 -17.70 -1.65 -5.62
CA ALA A 147 -17.98 -2.88 -4.88
C ALA A 147 -16.70 -3.68 -4.64
N ALA A 148 -15.86 -3.87 -5.66
CA ALA A 148 -14.55 -4.50 -5.53
C ALA A 148 -13.65 -3.75 -4.53
N PHE A 149 -13.58 -2.42 -4.65
CA PHE A 149 -12.78 -1.58 -3.76
C PHE A 149 -13.27 -1.62 -2.30
N ALA A 150 -14.55 -1.84 -2.04
CA ALA A 150 -15.07 -2.02 -0.68
C ALA A 150 -14.48 -3.27 0.02
N HIS A 151 -14.13 -4.32 -0.73
CA HIS A 151 -13.42 -5.48 -0.18
C HIS A 151 -11.98 -5.12 0.22
N VAL A 152 -11.28 -4.30 -0.57
CA VAL A 152 -9.95 -3.76 -0.22
C VAL A 152 -10.00 -2.98 1.09
N GLN A 153 -10.98 -2.07 1.22
CA GLN A 153 -11.15 -1.28 2.45
C GLN A 153 -11.43 -2.15 3.68
N ALA A 154 -12.16 -3.25 3.48
CA ALA A 154 -12.44 -4.25 4.51
C ALA A 154 -11.26 -5.20 4.79
N ARG A 155 -10.13 -5.07 4.08
CA ARG A 155 -8.96 -5.98 4.12
C ARG A 155 -9.31 -7.43 3.82
N ARG A 156 -10.34 -7.64 2.99
CA ARG A 156 -10.78 -8.93 2.48
C ARG A 156 -10.11 -9.17 1.14
N PHE A 157 -8.83 -9.57 1.18
CA PHE A 157 -7.97 -9.58 -0.01
C PHE A 157 -8.41 -10.63 -1.02
N ASP A 158 -8.76 -11.85 -0.59
CA ASP A 158 -9.28 -12.90 -1.48
C ASP A 158 -10.55 -12.46 -2.22
N GLU A 159 -11.52 -11.87 -1.51
CA GLU A 159 -12.74 -11.38 -2.13
C GLU A 159 -12.50 -10.14 -2.99
N ALA A 160 -11.53 -9.29 -2.63
CA ALA A 160 -11.14 -8.15 -3.45
C ALA A 160 -10.50 -8.58 -4.77
N ILE A 161 -9.64 -9.61 -4.74
CA ILE A 161 -9.02 -10.18 -5.93
C ILE A 161 -10.11 -10.71 -6.86
N GLN A 162 -10.99 -11.59 -6.35
CA GLN A 162 -12.09 -12.14 -7.15
C GLN A 162 -12.98 -11.04 -7.76
N ALA A 163 -13.30 -10.00 -6.98
CA ALA A 163 -14.12 -8.89 -7.45
C ALA A 163 -13.40 -8.05 -8.53
N PHE A 164 -12.11 -7.79 -8.38
CA PHE A 164 -11.36 -7.05 -9.40
C PHE A 164 -11.07 -7.88 -10.65
N GLU A 165 -10.88 -9.19 -10.54
CA GLU A 165 -10.76 -10.10 -11.69
C GLU A 165 -12.05 -10.11 -12.51
N ALA A 166 -13.21 -10.23 -11.84
CA ALA A 166 -14.50 -10.10 -12.49
C ALA A 166 -14.64 -8.72 -13.14
N PHE A 167 -14.30 -7.64 -12.43
CA PHE A 167 -14.38 -6.28 -12.95
C PHE A 167 -13.57 -6.08 -14.24
N VAL A 168 -12.29 -6.50 -14.28
CA VAL A 168 -11.47 -6.30 -15.49
C VAL A 168 -11.89 -7.21 -16.65
N SER A 169 -12.53 -8.34 -16.35
CA SER A 169 -13.11 -9.25 -17.36
C SER A 169 -14.41 -8.70 -17.94
N ASP A 170 -15.29 -8.18 -17.10
CA ASP A 170 -16.62 -7.70 -17.49
C ASP A 170 -16.56 -6.30 -18.11
N HIS A 171 -15.55 -5.51 -17.74
CA HIS A 171 -15.36 -4.13 -18.17
C HIS A 171 -13.97 -3.89 -18.79
N PRO A 172 -13.58 -4.56 -19.89
CA PRO A 172 -12.21 -4.49 -20.45
C PRO A 172 -11.86 -3.13 -21.07
N ASP A 173 -12.87 -2.38 -21.53
CA ASP A 173 -12.71 -1.15 -22.32
C ASP A 173 -13.23 0.09 -21.57
N THR A 174 -12.82 0.28 -20.32
CA THR A 174 -13.22 1.45 -19.51
C THR A 174 -12.02 2.24 -19.01
N SER A 175 -12.24 3.50 -18.65
CA SER A 175 -11.21 4.35 -18.02
C SER A 175 -10.75 3.80 -16.65
N LEU A 176 -11.53 2.89 -16.05
CA LEU A 176 -11.24 2.26 -14.77
C LEU A 176 -10.51 0.93 -14.91
N THR A 177 -10.46 0.30 -16.08
CA THR A 177 -9.86 -1.03 -16.25
C THR A 177 -8.38 -1.05 -15.89
N ALA A 178 -7.63 -0.02 -16.30
CA ALA A 178 -6.24 0.15 -15.88
C ALA A 178 -6.08 0.30 -14.35
N ASN A 179 -7.06 0.92 -13.68
CA ASN A 179 -7.06 1.01 -12.22
C ASN A 179 -7.38 -0.36 -11.59
N GLY A 180 -8.27 -1.15 -12.20
CA GLY A 180 -8.58 -2.52 -11.78
C GLY A 180 -7.34 -3.42 -11.83
N HIS A 181 -6.61 -3.42 -12.94
CA HIS A 181 -5.33 -4.16 -13.03
C HIS A 181 -4.28 -3.66 -12.04
N TYR A 182 -4.18 -2.35 -11.81
CA TYR A 182 -3.31 -1.80 -10.78
C TYR A 182 -3.67 -2.34 -9.37
N TRP A 183 -4.96 -2.39 -9.02
CA TRP A 183 -5.40 -2.96 -7.74
C TRP A 183 -5.14 -4.46 -7.64
N LEU A 184 -5.32 -5.22 -8.72
CA LEU A 184 -4.93 -6.63 -8.74
C LEU A 184 -3.45 -6.80 -8.44
N GLY A 185 -2.59 -5.97 -9.05
CA GLY A 185 -1.15 -5.98 -8.76
C GLY A 185 -0.84 -5.74 -7.29
N GLU A 186 -1.46 -4.73 -6.68
CA GLU A 186 -1.29 -4.41 -5.26
C GLU A 186 -1.80 -5.53 -4.34
N LEU A 187 -2.94 -6.13 -4.67
CA LEU A 187 -3.56 -7.21 -3.89
C LEU A 187 -2.72 -8.49 -3.97
N TYR A 188 -2.30 -8.90 -5.16
CA TYR A 188 -1.41 -10.04 -5.33
C TYR A 188 -0.07 -9.82 -4.64
N ALA A 189 0.49 -8.60 -4.71
CA ALA A 189 1.72 -8.28 -4.00
C ALA A 189 1.55 -8.37 -2.47
N ALA A 190 0.38 -8.01 -1.94
CA ALA A 190 0.05 -8.08 -0.52
C ALA A 190 -0.06 -9.53 -0.02
N GLU A 191 -0.66 -10.41 -0.82
CA GLU A 191 -0.76 -11.87 -0.54
C GLU A 191 0.57 -12.60 -0.78
N GLY A 192 1.55 -11.96 -1.40
CA GLY A 192 2.85 -12.56 -1.71
C GLY A 192 2.88 -13.34 -3.02
N GLU A 193 1.81 -13.27 -3.80
CA GLU A 193 1.68 -13.83 -5.14
C GLU A 193 2.42 -12.96 -6.16
N LEU A 194 3.75 -12.91 -6.05
CA LEU A 194 4.59 -11.97 -6.81
C LEU A 194 4.48 -12.15 -8.32
N SER A 195 4.27 -13.37 -8.81
CA SER A 195 4.13 -13.63 -10.25
C SER A 195 2.82 -13.06 -10.81
N ALA A 196 1.73 -13.16 -10.05
CA ALA A 196 0.44 -12.59 -10.46
C ALA A 196 0.46 -11.06 -10.36
N ALA A 197 1.16 -10.52 -9.35
CA ALA A 197 1.37 -9.09 -9.21
C ALA A 197 2.14 -8.51 -10.42
N ASP A 198 3.19 -9.20 -10.84
CA ASP A 198 3.99 -8.85 -12.00
C ASP A 198 3.14 -8.74 -13.28
N GLU A 199 2.36 -9.79 -13.56
CA GLU A 199 1.47 -9.83 -14.73
C GLU A 199 0.44 -8.69 -14.70
N ALA A 200 -0.16 -8.44 -13.54
CA ALA A 200 -1.17 -7.40 -13.38
C ALA A 200 -0.60 -5.99 -13.61
N PHE A 201 0.57 -5.66 -13.04
CA PHE A 201 1.21 -4.37 -13.30
C PHE A 201 1.72 -4.25 -14.74
N SER A 202 2.26 -5.33 -15.31
CA SER A 202 2.72 -5.35 -16.71
C SER A 202 1.57 -5.04 -17.67
N ARG A 203 0.37 -5.58 -17.45
CA ARG A 203 -0.83 -5.21 -18.25
C ARG A 203 -1.12 -3.72 -18.22
N VAL A 204 -1.02 -3.05 -17.06
CA VAL A 204 -1.24 -1.60 -16.98
C VAL A 204 -0.26 -0.84 -17.88
N ILE A 205 1.00 -1.29 -17.93
CA ILE A 205 2.08 -0.64 -18.67
C ILE A 205 1.95 -0.90 -20.17
N GLU A 206 1.68 -2.15 -20.56
CA GLU A 206 1.69 -2.61 -21.94
C GLU A 206 0.38 -2.32 -22.68
N GLU A 207 -0.76 -2.58 -22.03
CA GLU A 207 -2.08 -2.48 -22.65
C GLU A 207 -2.72 -1.11 -22.41
N TYR A 208 -2.38 -0.45 -21.30
CA TYR A 208 -2.99 0.82 -20.88
C TYR A 208 -1.97 1.96 -20.78
N SER A 209 -1.05 2.07 -21.74
CA SER A 209 0.05 3.06 -21.75
C SER A 209 -0.36 4.53 -21.64
N GLY A 210 -1.62 4.89 -21.95
CA GLY A 210 -2.17 6.24 -21.75
C GLY A 210 -2.76 6.50 -20.35
N SER A 211 -2.79 5.51 -19.47
CA SER A 211 -3.36 5.60 -18.13
C SER A 211 -2.50 6.44 -17.19
N SER A 212 -3.14 7.20 -16.31
CA SER A 212 -2.44 7.89 -15.22
C SER A 212 -1.80 6.96 -14.19
N LYS A 213 -2.11 5.64 -14.24
CA LYS A 213 -1.54 4.61 -13.37
C LYS A 213 -0.22 4.03 -13.87
N VAL A 214 0.21 4.33 -15.10
CA VAL A 214 1.45 3.77 -15.65
C VAL A 214 2.69 4.09 -14.79
N PRO A 215 2.91 5.31 -14.29
CA PRO A 215 4.07 5.61 -13.44
C PRO A 215 4.06 4.81 -12.13
N ASP A 216 2.87 4.70 -11.52
CA ASP A 216 2.69 3.94 -10.27
C ASP A 216 2.89 2.43 -10.52
N ALA A 217 2.35 1.90 -11.62
CA ALA A 217 2.50 0.48 -11.98
C ALA A 217 3.96 0.13 -12.28
N LEU A 218 4.71 0.98 -13.00
CA LEU A 218 6.14 0.79 -13.23
C LEU A 218 6.93 0.76 -11.92
N TYR A 219 6.64 1.70 -11.01
CA TYR A 219 7.28 1.72 -9.69
C TYR A 219 6.98 0.44 -8.91
N LYS A 220 5.70 0.04 -8.84
CA LYS A 220 5.27 -1.17 -8.13
C LYS A 220 5.82 -2.45 -8.74
N LEU A 221 5.87 -2.56 -10.07
CA LEU A 221 6.52 -3.66 -10.76
C LEU A 221 8.01 -3.71 -10.41
N GLY A 222 8.69 -2.56 -10.35
CA GLY A 222 10.06 -2.45 -9.86
C GLY A 222 10.24 -3.03 -8.45
N LEU A 223 9.33 -2.73 -7.51
CA LEU A 223 9.34 -3.32 -6.17
C LEU A 223 9.06 -4.83 -6.17
N VAL A 224 8.13 -5.30 -7.01
CA VAL A 224 7.83 -6.73 -7.20
C VAL A 224 9.08 -7.46 -7.70
N LYS A 225 9.77 -6.90 -8.70
CA LYS A 225 11.04 -7.45 -9.21
C LYS A 225 12.12 -7.53 -8.14
N ALA A 226 12.27 -6.51 -7.30
CA ALA A 226 13.19 -6.57 -6.17
C ALA A 226 12.85 -7.72 -5.20
N ARG A 227 11.56 -7.89 -4.88
CA ARG A 227 11.08 -8.97 -4.00
C ARG A 227 11.26 -10.36 -4.61
N GLN A 228 11.23 -10.48 -5.94
CA GLN A 228 11.54 -11.71 -6.67
C GLN A 228 13.05 -12.01 -6.74
N GLY A 229 13.91 -11.08 -6.31
CA GLY A 229 15.37 -11.20 -6.42
C GLY A 229 15.94 -10.73 -7.76
N GLU A 230 15.11 -10.11 -8.62
CA GLU A 230 15.50 -9.54 -9.90
C GLU A 230 15.96 -8.07 -9.72
N ALA A 231 17.07 -7.87 -9.01
CA ALA A 231 17.55 -6.55 -8.62
C ALA A 231 17.89 -5.65 -9.82
N GLU A 232 18.51 -6.19 -10.86
CA GLU A 232 18.84 -5.46 -12.09
C GLU A 232 17.58 -4.98 -12.79
N ARG A 233 16.58 -5.86 -12.92
CA ARG A 233 15.30 -5.52 -13.56
C ARG A 233 14.52 -4.50 -12.75
N SER A 234 14.55 -4.61 -11.42
CA SER A 234 14.00 -3.59 -10.51
C SER A 234 14.63 -2.23 -10.79
N ARG A 235 15.97 -2.17 -10.86
CA ARG A 235 16.72 -0.94 -11.10
C ARG A 235 16.34 -0.30 -12.43
N GLU A 236 16.26 -1.08 -13.50
CA GLU A 236 15.85 -0.62 -14.84
C GLU A 236 14.46 0.03 -14.80
N LEU A 237 13.48 -0.63 -14.20
CA LEU A 237 12.11 -0.12 -14.11
C LEU A 237 12.03 1.17 -13.28
N LEU A 238 12.74 1.24 -12.16
CA LEU A 238 12.75 2.42 -11.30
C LEU A 238 13.49 3.61 -11.95
N GLU A 239 14.58 3.35 -12.68
CA GLU A 239 15.24 4.36 -13.52
C GLU A 239 14.30 4.85 -14.63
N GLN A 240 13.54 3.95 -15.24
CA GLN A 240 12.54 4.32 -16.24
C GLN A 240 11.46 5.25 -15.66
N VAL A 241 10.93 4.98 -14.46
CA VAL A 241 9.97 5.90 -13.81
C VAL A 241 10.55 7.30 -13.64
N ARG A 242 11.81 7.39 -13.18
CA ARG A 242 12.51 8.67 -12.99
C ARG A 242 12.67 9.42 -14.31
N ASP A 243 13.03 8.72 -15.38
CA ASP A 243 13.42 9.32 -16.64
C ASP A 243 12.20 9.68 -17.51
N ASP A 244 11.20 8.79 -17.57
CA ASP A 244 9.99 8.98 -18.39
C ASP A 244 8.90 9.80 -17.66
N TYR A 245 8.85 9.73 -16.33
CA TYR A 245 7.80 10.38 -15.51
C TYR A 245 8.37 11.24 -14.37
N PRO A 246 9.30 12.18 -14.64
CA PRO A 246 10.06 12.91 -13.61
C PRO A 246 9.21 13.80 -12.68
N GLN A 247 7.96 14.11 -13.06
CA GLN A 247 7.04 14.93 -12.27
C GLN A 247 6.02 14.10 -11.48
N SER A 248 6.06 12.77 -11.61
CA SER A 248 5.15 11.87 -10.88
C SER A 248 5.62 11.66 -9.44
N SER A 249 4.69 11.39 -8.52
CA SER A 249 5.02 10.95 -7.16
C SER A 249 5.85 9.66 -7.18
N ALA A 250 5.56 8.76 -8.13
CA ALA A 250 6.30 7.52 -8.36
C ALA A 250 7.80 7.75 -8.63
N ALA A 251 8.17 8.81 -9.36
CA ALA A 251 9.57 9.14 -9.59
C ALA A 251 10.31 9.55 -8.30
N GLY A 252 9.65 10.25 -7.39
CA GLY A 252 10.20 10.53 -6.06
C GLY A 252 10.50 9.24 -5.29
N LEU A 253 9.50 8.35 -5.21
CA LEU A 253 9.63 7.06 -4.54
C LEU A 253 10.70 6.16 -5.18
N ALA A 254 10.80 6.16 -6.51
CA ALA A 254 11.81 5.41 -7.24
C ALA A 254 13.23 5.91 -6.93
N ASN A 255 13.43 7.23 -6.89
CA ASN A 255 14.73 7.82 -6.51
C ASN A 255 15.16 7.45 -5.10
N ASP A 256 14.23 7.44 -4.15
CA ASP A 256 14.54 7.09 -2.77
C ASP A 256 14.86 5.61 -2.62
N PHE A 257 14.11 4.72 -3.31
CA PHE A 257 14.42 3.30 -3.34
C PHE A 257 15.82 3.03 -3.93
N LEU A 258 16.13 3.62 -5.09
CA LEU A 258 17.43 3.45 -5.75
C LEU A 258 18.59 3.88 -4.84
N ARG A 259 18.45 5.01 -4.14
CA ARG A 259 19.46 5.51 -3.19
C ARG A 259 19.69 4.55 -2.02
N GLN A 260 18.62 4.00 -1.46
CA GLN A 260 18.68 3.05 -0.35
C GLN A 260 19.29 1.71 -0.77
N SER A 261 18.98 1.23 -1.98
CA SER A 261 19.50 -0.05 -2.49
C SER A 261 20.98 -0.03 -2.91
N ALA A 262 21.59 1.15 -3.03
CA ALA A 262 22.97 1.32 -3.43
C ALA A 262 23.97 1.42 -2.26
N SER A 263 23.46 1.45 -1.01
CA SER A 263 24.24 1.60 0.23
C SER A 263 24.49 0.25 0.89
#